data_AF-A0A959EW29-F1
#
_entry.id   AF-A0A959EW29-F1
#
_cell.length_a   1.000
_cell.length_b   1.000
_cell.length_c   1.000
_cell.angle_alpha   90.00
_cell.angle_beta   90.00
_cell.angle_gamma   90.00
#
_symmetry.space_group_name_H-M   'P 1'
#
loop_
_entity.id
_entity.type
_entity.pdbx_description
1 polymer ?
#
loop_
_entity_poly.entity_id
_entity_poly.type
_entity_poly.pdbx_seq_one_letter_code
_entity_poly.pdbx_strand_id
1 'polypeptide(L)'
;MPLAFWKTYQQPLPNGKFSALLPEKIVDTMSRLENRIGERFPDSGLRQVAVELTEQARATQRAVKYLPRPIWIIRIAALLAIALVLTGVITMVSLTLDLDTGADGWVEWVQAIESAINELIFLAIALYFLVSLEMRVKRKIA
;
A
#
# COMPACT_ATOMS: atom_id res chain seq x y z
N MET A 1 -8.81 -3.07 18.88
CA MET A 1 -8.36 -4.33 18.24
C MET A 1 -9.15 -4.55 16.93
N PRO A 2 -8.72 -4.00 15.77
CA PRO A 2 -9.37 -4.16 14.47
C PRO A 2 -8.49 -4.88 13.41
N LEU A 3 -7.47 -5.64 13.83
CA LEU A 3 -6.49 -6.25 12.92
C LEU A 3 -6.99 -7.52 12.20
N ALA A 4 -8.11 -8.10 12.63
CA ALA A 4 -8.64 -9.34 12.06
C ALA A 4 -9.31 -9.17 10.68
N PHE A 5 -9.84 -7.97 10.38
CA PHE A 5 -10.60 -7.70 9.16
C PHE A 5 -9.74 -7.71 7.89
N TRP A 6 -8.48 -7.26 7.99
CA TRP A 6 -7.59 -7.10 6.84
C TRP A 6 -7.00 -8.43 6.31
N LYS A 7 -7.03 -9.49 7.12
CA LYS A 7 -6.44 -10.79 6.75
C LYS A 7 -7.23 -11.52 5.66
N THR A 8 -8.53 -11.23 5.51
CA THR A 8 -9.42 -11.90 4.56
C THR A 8 -9.20 -11.47 3.10
N TYR A 9 -8.74 -10.23 2.87
CA TYR A 9 -8.46 -9.72 1.53
C TYR A 9 -7.05 -10.02 1.00
N GLN A 10 -6.18 -10.60 1.83
CA GLN A 10 -4.80 -10.96 1.47
C GLN A 10 -4.63 -12.42 1.06
N GLN A 11 -5.74 -13.16 0.89
CA GLN A 11 -5.67 -14.49 0.31
C GLN A 11 -5.12 -14.37 -1.12
N PRO A 12 -3.98 -14.99 -1.45
CA PRO A 12 -3.49 -15.01 -2.82
C PRO A 12 -4.60 -15.58 -3.70
N LEU A 13 -4.91 -14.91 -4.80
CA LEU A 13 -5.88 -15.40 -5.77
C LEU A 13 -5.53 -16.87 -6.08
N PRO A 14 -6.52 -17.78 -6.18
CA PRO A 14 -6.25 -19.17 -6.49
C PRO A 14 -5.29 -19.27 -7.69
N ASN A 15 -4.24 -20.09 -7.64
CA ASN A 15 -3.35 -20.24 -8.78
C ASN A 15 -4.02 -21.16 -9.82
N GLY A 16 -4.92 -20.59 -10.62
CA GLY A 16 -5.63 -21.29 -11.69
C GLY A 16 -5.72 -20.42 -12.94
N LYS A 17 -5.86 -21.05 -14.10
CA LYS A 17 -5.98 -20.37 -15.41
C LYS A 17 -7.14 -19.36 -15.48
N PHE A 18 -8.11 -19.45 -14.55
CA PHE A 18 -9.31 -18.61 -14.48
C PHE A 18 -9.45 -17.83 -13.15
N SER A 19 -8.35 -17.53 -12.48
CA SER A 19 -8.39 -16.85 -11.17
C SER A 19 -8.41 -15.33 -11.23
N ALA A 20 -8.20 -14.75 -12.41
CA ALA A 20 -8.26 -13.33 -12.63
C ALA A 20 -9.43 -12.98 -13.55
N LEU A 21 -10.24 -12.02 -13.12
CA LEU A 21 -11.29 -11.44 -13.94
C LEU A 21 -10.69 -10.36 -14.84
N LEU A 22 -10.83 -10.53 -16.15
CA LEU A 22 -10.44 -9.52 -17.14
C LEU A 22 -11.54 -8.45 -17.24
N PRO A 23 -11.27 -7.17 -16.93
CA PRO A 23 -12.27 -6.11 -16.94
C PRO A 23 -13.03 -6.00 -18.28
N GLU A 24 -12.31 -6.09 -19.39
CA GLU A 24 -12.87 -6.12 -20.74
C GLU A 24 -13.85 -7.28 -20.98
N LYS A 25 -13.59 -8.46 -20.41
CA LYS A 25 -14.49 -9.61 -20.52
C LYS A 25 -15.74 -9.45 -19.65
N ILE A 26 -15.62 -8.75 -18.51
CA ILE A 26 -16.78 -8.43 -17.66
C ILE A 26 -17.73 -7.49 -18.42
N VAL A 27 -17.20 -6.42 -19.01
CA VAL A 27 -18.01 -5.44 -19.77
C VAL A 27 -18.66 -6.08 -21.00
N ASP A 28 -17.94 -6.92 -21.76
CA ASP A 28 -18.51 -7.67 -22.89
C ASP A 28 -19.66 -8.58 -22.44
N THR A 29 -19.48 -9.29 -21.33
CA THR A 29 -20.51 -10.18 -20.79
C THR A 29 -21.75 -9.40 -20.33
N MET A 30 -21.57 -8.25 -19.66
CA MET A 30 -22.68 -7.40 -19.24
C MET A 30 -23.44 -6.81 -20.44
N SER A 31 -22.73 -6.34 -21.47
CA SER A 31 -23.37 -5.82 -22.68
C SER A 31 -24.16 -6.89 -23.44
N ARG A 32 -23.65 -8.13 -23.49
CA ARG A 32 -24.42 -9.27 -24.06
C ARG A 32 -25.66 -9.60 -23.23
N LEU A 33 -25.57 -9.49 -21.90
CA LEU A 33 -26.69 -9.73 -21.02
C LEU A 33 -27.78 -8.66 -21.20
N GLU A 34 -27.38 -7.39 -21.29
CA GLU A 34 -28.26 -6.26 -21.60
C GLU A 34 -29.03 -6.50 -22.90
N ASN A 35 -28.33 -6.85 -23.99
CA ASN A 35 -28.97 -7.15 -25.28
C ASN A 35 -29.98 -8.29 -25.18
N ARG A 36 -29.61 -9.40 -24.51
CA ARG A 36 -30.50 -10.55 -24.32
C ARG A 36 -31.75 -10.22 -23.50
N ILE A 37 -31.62 -9.34 -22.50
CA ILE A 37 -32.77 -8.85 -21.73
C ILE A 37 -33.64 -7.97 -22.61
N GLY A 38 -33.05 -7.08 -23.41
CA GLY A 38 -33.80 -6.21 -24.33
C GLY A 38 -34.55 -6.98 -25.42
N GLU A 39 -34.01 -8.10 -25.89
CA GLU A 39 -34.67 -8.98 -26.87
C GLU A 39 -35.83 -9.78 -26.26
N ARG A 40 -35.70 -10.25 -25.01
CA ARG A 40 -36.69 -11.14 -24.38
C ARG A 40 -37.74 -10.42 -23.53
N PHE A 41 -37.37 -9.30 -22.93
CA PHE A 41 -38.18 -8.55 -21.99
C PHE A 41 -38.08 -7.03 -22.26
N PRO A 42 -38.47 -6.56 -23.46
CA PRO A 42 -38.23 -5.19 -23.91
C PRO A 42 -38.89 -4.13 -23.02
N ASP A 43 -40.08 -4.40 -22.49
CA ASP A 43 -40.86 -3.47 -21.65
C ASP A 43 -40.60 -3.64 -20.15
N SER A 44 -39.60 -4.45 -19.77
CA SER A 44 -39.26 -4.66 -18.36
C SER A 44 -38.21 -3.67 -17.88
N GLY A 45 -38.37 -3.17 -16.64
CA GLY A 45 -37.35 -2.35 -15.98
C GLY A 45 -36.00 -3.06 -15.80
N LEU A 46 -35.93 -4.38 -16.00
CA LEU A 46 -34.70 -5.16 -15.97
C LEU A 46 -33.71 -4.72 -17.05
N ARG A 47 -34.20 -4.29 -18.22
CA ARG A 47 -33.32 -3.77 -19.27
C ARG A 47 -32.63 -2.50 -18.82
N GLN A 48 -33.36 -1.58 -18.18
CA GLN A 48 -32.82 -0.33 -17.68
C GLN A 48 -31.75 -0.57 -16.61
N VAL A 49 -32.01 -1.49 -15.67
CA VAL A 49 -30.99 -1.90 -14.68
C VAL A 49 -29.75 -2.48 -15.36
N ALA A 50 -29.91 -3.32 -16.40
CA ALA A 50 -28.78 -3.90 -17.12
C ALA A 50 -27.94 -2.84 -17.86
N VAL A 51 -28.57 -1.80 -18.40
CA VAL A 51 -27.90 -0.63 -19.00
C VAL A 51 -27.08 0.10 -17.94
N GLU A 52 -27.70 0.50 -16.84
CA GLU A 52 -27.03 1.24 -15.75
C GLU A 52 -25.84 0.44 -15.18
N LEU A 53 -26.00 -0.87 -15.01
CA LEU A 53 -24.95 -1.74 -14.51
C LEU A 53 -23.77 -1.84 -15.49
N THR A 54 -24.06 -1.89 -16.80
CA THR A 54 -23.05 -1.93 -17.87
C THR A 54 -22.28 -0.61 -17.94
N GLU A 55 -22.97 0.52 -17.80
CA GLU A 55 -22.35 1.84 -17.72
C GLU A 55 -21.45 1.98 -16.49
N GLN A 56 -21.92 1.54 -15.33
CA GLN A 56 -21.15 1.53 -14.09
C GLN A 56 -19.91 0.64 -14.20
N ALA A 57 -20.01 -0.51 -14.87
CA ALA A 57 -18.87 -1.38 -15.12
C ALA A 57 -17.83 -0.72 -16.05
N ARG A 58 -18.27 0.01 -17.09
CA ARG A 58 -17.37 0.80 -17.95
C ARG A 58 -16.68 1.93 -17.19
N ALA A 59 -17.42 2.65 -16.35
CA ALA A 59 -16.87 3.70 -15.49
C ALA A 59 -15.82 3.13 -14.53
N THR A 60 -16.12 1.99 -13.90
CA THR A 60 -15.19 1.27 -13.02
C THR A 60 -13.97 0.77 -13.77
N GLN A 61 -14.10 0.20 -14.98
CA GLN A 61 -12.96 -0.22 -15.79
C GLN A 61 -12.01 0.95 -16.10
N ARG A 62 -12.57 2.12 -16.42
CA ARG A 62 -11.78 3.35 -16.63
C ARG A 62 -11.09 3.76 -15.33
N ALA A 63 -11.80 3.79 -14.21
CA ALA A 63 -11.23 4.14 -12.90
C ALA A 63 -10.10 3.18 -12.48
N VAL A 64 -10.28 1.87 -12.67
CA VAL A 64 -9.29 0.84 -12.35
C VAL A 64 -8.03 0.99 -13.23
N LYS A 65 -8.17 1.41 -14.49
CA LYS A 65 -7.01 1.71 -15.35
C LYS A 65 -6.13 2.83 -14.78
N TYR A 66 -6.71 3.75 -14.01
CA TYR A 66 -6.01 4.83 -13.32
C TYR A 66 -5.67 4.50 -11.86
N LEU A 67 -6.04 3.32 -11.36
CA LEU A 67 -5.73 2.94 -9.99
C LEU A 67 -4.20 2.89 -9.84
N PRO A 68 -3.63 3.71 -8.94
CA PRO A 68 -2.19 3.93 -8.92
C PRO A 68 -1.47 2.63 -8.58
N ARG A 69 -0.60 2.22 -9.51
CA ARG A 69 0.46 1.24 -9.25
C ARG A 69 1.26 1.66 -8.01
N PRO A 70 1.87 0.70 -7.27
CA PRO A 70 2.65 1.03 -6.07
C PRO A 70 3.59 2.21 -6.35
N ILE A 71 3.50 3.25 -5.51
CA ILE A 71 4.24 4.50 -5.72
C ILE A 71 5.70 4.23 -5.37
N TRP A 72 6.48 3.82 -6.38
CA TRP A 72 7.89 3.46 -6.23
C TRP A 72 8.72 4.56 -5.58
N ILE A 73 8.36 5.83 -5.79
CA ILE A 73 9.01 6.99 -5.15
C ILE A 73 8.98 6.89 -3.63
N ILE A 74 7.85 6.47 -3.03
CA ILE A 74 7.72 6.32 -1.57
C ILE A 74 8.58 5.16 -1.09
N ARG A 75 8.64 4.06 -1.84
CA ARG A 75 9.51 2.91 -1.50
C ARG A 75 11.00 3.26 -1.58
N ILE A 76 11.40 4.01 -2.60
CA ILE A 76 12.79 4.47 -2.77
C ILE A 76 13.15 5.45 -1.64
N ALA A 77 12.26 6.38 -1.30
CA ALA A 77 12.46 7.27 -0.15
C ALA A 77 12.59 6.49 1.18
N ALA A 78 11.82 5.40 1.36
CA ALA A 78 11.96 4.49 2.50
C ALA A 78 13.36 3.91 2.60
N LEU A 79 13.81 3.30 1.50
CA LEU A 79 15.09 2.62 1.41
C LEU A 79 16.23 3.61 1.64
N LEU A 80 16.15 4.81 1.07
CA LEU A 80 17.14 5.86 1.28
C LEU A 80 17.18 6.33 2.75
N ALA A 81 16.03 6.55 3.38
CA ALA A 81 15.98 6.95 4.80
C ALA A 81 16.59 5.87 5.70
N ILE A 82 16.25 4.60 5.48
CA ILE A 82 16.83 3.47 6.22
C ILE A 82 18.33 3.37 5.96
N ALA A 83 18.79 3.50 4.71
CA ALA A 83 20.21 3.43 4.37
C ALA A 83 21.01 4.58 5.00
N LEU A 84 20.44 5.78 5.09
CA LEU A 84 21.09 6.93 5.74
C LEU A 84 21.32 6.67 7.23
N VAL A 85 20.29 6.21 7.95
CA VAL A 85 20.39 5.82 9.37
C VAL A 85 21.40 4.67 9.53
N LEU A 86 21.30 3.68 8.64
CA LEU A 86 22.27 2.61 8.39
C LEU A 86 23.73 3.09 8.50
N THR A 87 24.03 3.96 7.56
CA THR A 87 25.38 4.48 7.33
C THR A 87 25.83 5.36 8.49
N GLY A 88 24.94 6.18 9.05
CA GLY A 88 25.22 7.02 10.21
C GLY A 88 25.65 6.20 11.42
N VAL A 89 24.87 5.17 11.77
CA VAL A 89 25.18 4.27 12.89
C VAL A 89 26.50 3.53 12.66
N ILE A 90 26.72 2.96 11.47
CA ILE A 90 27.97 2.25 11.15
C ILE A 90 29.17 3.18 11.27
N THR A 91 29.07 4.40 10.73
CA THR A 91 30.16 5.39 10.78
C THR A 91 30.46 5.79 12.22
N MET A 92 29.43 6.03 13.03
CA MET A 92 29.57 6.39 14.44
C MET A 92 30.25 5.27 15.23
N VAL A 93 29.79 4.02 15.09
CA VAL A 93 30.41 2.86 15.74
C VAL A 93 31.87 2.69 15.30
N SER A 94 32.16 2.87 14.01
CA SER A 94 33.53 2.74 13.49
C SER A 94 34.50 3.77 14.09
N LEU A 95 34.00 4.94 14.48
CA LEU A 95 34.80 6.02 15.06
C LEU A 95 34.94 5.92 16.59
N THR A 96 34.06 5.19 17.27
CA THR A 96 34.05 5.08 18.74
C THR A 96 34.76 3.84 19.30
N LEU A 97 35.31 2.97 18.46
CA LEU A 97 36.01 1.74 18.89
C LEU A 97 37.33 1.98 19.65
N ASP A 98 37.84 3.22 19.72
CA ASP A 98 39.10 3.58 20.40
C ASP A 98 38.92 4.22 21.79
N LEU A 99 37.73 4.16 22.40
CA LEU A 99 37.47 4.85 23.67
C LEU A 99 37.76 3.97 24.89
N ASP A 100 38.73 4.43 25.69
CA ASP A 100 39.28 3.81 26.91
C ASP A 100 38.29 3.94 28.09
N THR A 101 37.93 2.83 28.73
CA THR A 101 36.83 2.77 29.72
C THR A 101 37.29 3.19 31.13
N GLY A 102 37.24 4.48 31.43
CA GLY A 102 37.44 5.07 32.76
C GLY A 102 36.15 5.20 33.59
N ALA A 103 36.26 5.84 34.78
CA ALA A 103 35.14 6.02 35.73
C ALA A 103 33.94 6.83 35.19
N ASP A 104 34.10 7.53 34.06
CA ASP A 104 33.03 8.23 33.33
C ASP A 104 32.06 7.30 32.59
N GLY A 105 32.36 6.00 32.53
CA GLY A 105 31.60 5.02 31.75
C GLY A 105 30.11 4.98 32.07
N TRP A 106 29.69 5.17 33.33
CA TRP A 106 28.26 5.17 33.68
C TRP A 106 27.47 6.32 33.02
N VAL A 107 28.09 7.50 32.88
CA VAL A 107 27.47 8.65 32.22
C VAL A 107 27.42 8.41 30.71
N GLU A 108 28.50 7.88 30.14
CA GLU A 108 28.57 7.53 28.71
C GLU A 108 27.56 6.45 28.33
N TRP A 109 27.33 5.45 29.19
CA TRP A 109 26.31 4.41 28.98
C TRP A 109 24.90 5.00 28.96
N VAL A 110 24.57 5.87 29.91
CA VAL A 110 23.26 6.54 29.95
C VAL A 110 23.06 7.40 28.71
N GLN A 111 24.08 8.15 28.30
CA GLN A 111 24.03 8.99 27.11
C GLN A 111 23.91 8.17 25.82
N ALA A 112 24.61 7.04 25.72
CA ALA A 112 24.51 6.13 24.59
C ALA A 112 23.10 5.53 24.47
N ILE A 113 22.49 5.13 25.61
CA ILE A 113 21.12 4.62 25.66
C ILE A 113 20.13 5.72 25.27
N GLU A 114 20.28 6.93 25.81
CA GLU A 114 19.43 8.07 25.48
C GLU A 114 19.47 8.39 23.97
N SER A 115 20.67 8.41 23.39
CA SER A 115 20.85 8.62 21.95
C SER A 115 20.21 7.49 21.13
N ALA A 116 20.42 6.23 21.52
CA ALA A 116 19.84 5.08 20.83
C ALA A 116 18.30 5.08 20.86
N ILE A 117 17.71 5.46 22.00
CA ILE A 117 16.26 5.60 22.15
C ILE A 117 15.74 6.70 21.23
N ASN A 118 16.41 7.85 21.18
CA ASN A 118 16.00 8.96 20.34
C ASN A 118 16.01 8.57 18.85
N GLU A 119 17.08 7.92 18.40
CA GLU A 119 17.21 7.40 17.03
C GLU A 119 16.09 6.40 16.69
N LEU A 120 15.80 5.49 17.61
CA LEU A 120 14.73 4.49 17.46
C LEU A 120 13.36 5.15 17.32
N ILE A 121 13.07 6.17 18.13
CA ILE A 121 11.82 6.93 18.06
C ILE A 121 11.71 7.64 16.71
N PHE A 122 12.76 8.33 16.27
CA PHE A 122 12.76 9.00 14.97
C PHE A 122 12.56 8.03 13.81
N LEU A 123 13.23 6.88 13.83
CA LEU A 123 13.06 5.83 12.83
C LEU A 123 11.62 5.30 12.79
N ALA A 124 11.03 5.05 13.96
CA ALA A 124 9.65 4.60 14.07
C ALA A 124 8.65 5.62 13.50
N ILE A 125 8.83 6.91 13.83
CA ILE A 125 8.01 8.01 13.31
C ILE A 125 8.17 8.13 11.79
N ALA A 126 9.40 8.09 11.28
CA ALA A 126 9.68 8.18 9.84
C ALA A 126 9.02 7.03 9.07
N LEU A 127 9.16 5.79 9.54
CA LEU A 127 8.51 4.62 8.95
C LEU A 127 6.98 4.74 9.00
N TYR A 128 6.42 5.14 10.14
CA TYR A 128 4.98 5.34 10.28
C TYR A 128 4.47 6.40 9.29
N PHE A 129 5.13 7.55 9.22
CA PHE A 129 4.75 8.65 8.35
C PHE A 129 4.81 8.22 6.89
N LEU A 130 5.87 7.51 6.49
CA LEU A 130 6.08 7.06 5.12
C LEU A 130 5.01 6.06 4.66
N VAL A 131 4.70 5.06 5.50
CA VAL A 131 3.61 4.11 5.24
C VAL A 131 2.26 4.83 5.21
N SER A 132 2.05 5.81 6.10
CA SER A 132 0.83 6.63 6.12
C SER A 132 0.70 7.51 4.87
N LEU A 133 1.82 8.01 4.34
CA LEU A 133 1.85 8.90 3.18
C LEU A 133 1.36 8.19 1.92
N GLU A 134 1.70 6.90 1.75
CA GLU A 134 1.17 6.10 0.64
C GLU A 134 -0.36 6.06 0.67
N MET A 135 -0.96 5.84 1.85
CA MET A 135 -2.41 5.82 2.02
C MET A 135 -3.05 7.19 1.79
N ARG A 136 -2.42 8.28 2.28
CA ARG A 136 -2.93 9.65 2.12
C ARG A 136 -2.86 10.13 0.67
N VAL A 137 -1.78 9.84 -0.04
CA VAL A 137 -1.61 10.21 -1.45
C VAL A 137 -2.61 9.45 -2.32
N LYS A 138 -2.79 8.14 -2.09
CA LYS A 138 -3.80 7.34 -2.80
C LYS A 138 -5.23 7.89 -2.60
N ARG A 139 -5.56 8.37 -1.39
CA ARG A 139 -6.88 8.98 -1.11
C ARG A 139 -7.11 10.34 -1.80
N LYS A 140 -6.07 11.08 -2.17
CA LYS A 140 -6.23 12.36 -2.88
C LYS A 140 -6.30 12.21 -4.40
N ILE A 141 -5.82 11.07 -4.93
CA ILE A 141 -5.78 10.78 -6.36
C ILE A 141 -7.03 10.00 -6.80
N ALA A 142 -7.64 9.22 -5.89
CA ALA A 142 -8.95 8.61 -6.07
C ALA A 142 -10.08 9.61 -5.76
#